data_AF-A0A1F9U7Q3-F1
#
_entry.id   AF-A0A1F9U7Q3-F1
#
_cell.length_a   1.000
_cell.length_b   1.000
_cell.length_c   1.000
_cell.angle_alpha   90.00
_cell.angle_beta   90.00
_cell.angle_gamma   90.00
#
_symmetry.space_group_name_H-M   'P 1'
#
loop_
_entity.id
_entity.type
_entity.pdbx_description
1 polymer ?
#
loop_
_entity_poly.entity_id
_entity_poly.type
_entity_poly.pdbx_seq_one_letter_code
_entity_poly.pdbx_strand_id
1 'polypeptide(L)'
;MLAADLAVLNFDIDKTAPGSQEATSRLAEAIGEADPDLVALQNAWRLGDGSALPRLGLPYYGGRMRNGLIVLSRFPIIEERWQAFSCPMSRLRRSGLRQIDSGILLVRMQTPQGPVDAYNTRFIADEGAVQYRTLRMTQIFELASMVETYSAGKPFLILGDLGQDSDRRLLGNLLGLHHSLLPGDADAQQASLPAEMFKPVALRRIEALGQIEEASARMIETFRRRLTKGSWFPIYGFMLTLRYERQINQLETIKIRAQTARIRTLASASKRKTSK
;
A
#
# COMPACT_ATOMS: atom_id res chain seq x y z
N MET A 1 10.33 26.33 1.09
CA MET A 1 9.98 25.92 2.46
C MET A 1 10.45 24.48 2.60
N LEU A 2 11.54 24.25 3.32
CA LEU A 2 12.15 22.92 3.44
C LEU A 2 11.20 22.05 4.28
N ALA A 3 10.83 20.88 3.76
CA ALA A 3 10.11 19.88 4.54
C ALA A 3 10.99 19.51 5.74
N ALA A 4 10.42 19.44 6.94
CA ALA A 4 11.16 18.90 8.07
C ALA A 4 11.54 17.45 7.77
N ASP A 5 12.78 17.11 8.08
CA ASP A 5 13.25 15.74 8.05
C ASP A 5 12.52 14.98 9.17
N LEU A 6 11.54 14.16 8.79
CA LEU A 6 10.89 13.25 9.72
C LEU A 6 11.75 11.98 9.80
N ALA A 7 12.17 11.61 11.00
CA ALA A 7 12.79 10.32 11.24
C ALA A 7 11.69 9.25 11.29
N VAL A 8 11.74 8.29 10.36
CA VAL A 8 10.69 7.27 10.21
C VAL A 8 11.28 5.87 10.31
N LEU A 9 10.63 5.00 11.08
CA LEU A 9 10.89 3.57 11.07
C LEU A 9 9.69 2.79 10.56
N ASN A 10 9.97 1.69 9.87
CA ASN A 10 8.97 0.79 9.32
C ASN A 10 9.32 -0.65 9.68
N PHE A 11 8.46 -1.32 10.45
CA PHE A 11 8.72 -2.65 10.96
C PHE A 11 7.60 -3.63 10.65
N ASP A 12 7.97 -4.77 10.09
CA ASP A 12 7.12 -5.96 10.06
C ASP A 12 7.52 -6.89 11.22
N ILE A 13 6.62 -7.07 12.19
CA ILE A 13 6.91 -7.83 13.41
C ILE A 13 7.13 -9.32 13.13
N ASP A 14 6.55 -9.87 12.07
CA ASP A 14 6.79 -11.28 11.72
C ASP A 14 8.24 -11.52 11.23
N LYS A 15 8.96 -10.45 10.85
CA LYS A 15 10.36 -10.55 10.37
C LYS A 15 11.40 -10.41 11.49
N THR A 16 11.02 -9.97 12.69
CA THR A 16 12.00 -9.55 13.72
C THR A 16 12.27 -10.56 14.84
N ALA A 17 11.33 -11.42 15.27
CA ALA A 17 11.60 -12.55 16.17
C ALA A 17 10.37 -13.47 16.42
N PRO A 18 10.58 -14.77 16.72
CA PRO A 18 9.53 -15.68 17.18
C PRO A 18 9.23 -15.52 18.68
N GLY A 19 8.40 -14.57 19.08
CA GLY A 19 7.88 -14.45 20.46
C GLY A 19 7.50 -13.01 20.85
N SER A 20 6.38 -12.82 21.56
CA SER A 20 5.81 -11.47 21.77
C SER A 20 6.62 -10.58 22.72
N GLN A 21 7.19 -11.11 23.80
CA GLN A 21 7.94 -10.30 24.78
C GLN A 21 9.32 -9.89 24.26
N GLU A 22 10.11 -10.84 23.75
CA GLU A 22 11.44 -10.55 23.19
C GLU A 22 11.35 -9.61 21.98
N ALA A 23 10.35 -9.81 21.10
CA ALA A 23 10.11 -8.90 19.98
C ALA A 23 9.74 -7.48 20.46
N THR A 24 8.95 -7.36 21.53
CA THR A 24 8.59 -6.05 22.10
C THR A 24 9.82 -5.36 22.68
N SER A 25 10.67 -6.07 23.42
CA SER A 25 11.89 -5.49 24.01
C SER A 25 12.88 -5.03 22.94
N ARG A 26 13.14 -5.85 21.91
CA ARG A 26 13.99 -5.45 20.78
C ARG A 26 13.43 -4.28 19.99
N LEU A 27 12.11 -4.25 19.80
CA LEU A 27 11.46 -3.13 19.13
C LEU A 27 11.58 -1.84 19.95
N ALA A 28 11.40 -1.92 21.26
CA ALA A 28 11.57 -0.77 22.15
C ALA A 28 13.02 -0.24 22.14
N GLU A 29 14.01 -1.14 22.17
CA GLU A 29 15.43 -0.81 22.05
C GLU A 29 15.73 -0.13 20.71
N ALA A 30 15.30 -0.73 19.59
CA ALA A 30 15.51 -0.17 18.26
C ALA A 30 14.83 1.20 18.08
N ILE A 31 13.63 1.40 18.64
CA ILE A 31 12.96 2.70 18.63
C ILE A 31 13.72 3.71 19.51
N GLY A 32 14.19 3.29 20.69
CA GLY A 32 14.96 4.15 21.59
C GLY A 32 16.31 4.59 21.00
N GLU A 33 17.01 3.70 20.31
CA GLU A 33 18.30 3.99 19.67
C GLU A 33 18.14 4.91 18.46
N ALA A 34 17.14 4.69 17.62
CA ALA A 34 16.91 5.47 16.41
C ALA A 34 16.20 6.81 16.67
N ASP A 35 15.54 6.96 17.83
CA ASP A 35 14.76 8.13 18.24
C ASP A 35 13.83 8.71 17.15
N PRO A 36 12.95 7.90 16.55
CA PRO A 36 12.15 8.32 15.40
C PRO A 36 11.01 9.27 15.80
N ASP A 37 10.56 10.07 14.84
CA ASP A 37 9.33 10.84 14.95
C ASP A 37 8.08 9.98 14.68
N LEU A 38 8.25 8.92 13.89
CA LEU A 38 7.16 8.08 13.39
C LEU A 38 7.61 6.62 13.27
N VAL A 39 6.76 5.70 13.72
CA VAL A 39 6.97 4.26 13.53
C VAL A 39 5.71 3.62 12.95
N ALA A 40 5.84 2.97 11.80
CA ALA A 40 4.79 2.14 11.22
C ALA A 40 5.05 0.66 11.50
N LEU A 41 4.10 0.00 12.16
CA LEU A 41 4.16 -1.42 12.49
C LEU A 41 3.18 -2.21 11.63
N GLN A 42 3.65 -3.33 11.06
CA GLN A 42 2.83 -4.35 10.41
C GLN A 42 2.85 -5.65 11.21
N ASN A 43 1.79 -6.46 11.05
CA ASN A 43 1.56 -7.68 11.84
C ASN A 43 1.54 -7.41 13.36
N ALA A 44 1.08 -6.20 13.74
CA ALA A 44 1.08 -5.72 15.11
C ALA A 44 0.31 -6.62 16.09
N TRP A 45 -0.67 -7.42 15.63
CA TRP A 45 -1.39 -8.40 16.46
C TRP A 45 -0.48 -9.36 17.24
N ARG A 46 0.78 -9.52 16.82
CA ARG A 46 1.81 -10.30 17.53
C ARG A 46 2.22 -9.68 18.88
N LEU A 47 2.03 -8.37 19.05
CA LEU A 47 2.27 -7.65 20.31
C LEU A 47 1.19 -7.92 21.37
N GLY A 48 0.17 -8.73 21.05
CA GLY A 48 -0.88 -9.10 21.98
C GLY A 48 -2.01 -8.07 22.04
N ASP A 49 -2.42 -7.70 23.25
CA ASP A 49 -3.58 -6.84 23.52
C ASP A 49 -3.32 -5.34 23.39
N GLY A 50 -2.08 -4.94 23.07
CA GLY A 50 -1.68 -3.54 22.96
C GLY A 50 -1.13 -2.92 24.24
N SER A 51 -1.11 -3.65 25.35
CA SER A 51 -0.47 -3.21 26.61
C SER A 51 1.03 -2.90 26.45
N ALA A 52 1.66 -3.43 25.40
CA ALA A 52 3.04 -3.17 25.03
C ALA A 52 3.28 -1.79 24.38
N LEU A 53 2.27 -1.18 23.73
CA LEU A 53 2.48 0.03 22.93
C LEU A 53 3.00 1.23 23.72
N PRO A 54 2.49 1.53 24.94
CA PRO A 54 3.02 2.65 25.74
C PRO A 54 4.49 2.49 26.11
N ARG A 55 5.03 1.25 26.09
CA ARG A 55 6.43 0.97 26.42
C ARG A 55 7.38 1.24 25.26
N LEU A 56 6.86 1.51 24.06
CA LEU A 56 7.65 1.77 22.86
C LEU A 56 8.13 3.24 22.77
N GLY A 57 7.82 4.08 23.77
CA GLY A 57 8.43 5.42 23.92
C GLY A 57 7.79 6.55 23.09
N LEU A 58 6.79 6.25 22.25
CA LEU A 58 6.06 7.26 21.48
C LEU A 58 4.66 7.51 22.06
N PRO A 59 4.30 8.78 22.39
CA PRO A 59 3.12 9.10 23.19
C PRO A 59 1.80 8.98 22.42
N TYR A 60 1.81 9.05 21.09
CA TYR A 60 0.60 8.96 20.27
C TYR A 60 0.63 7.71 19.43
N TYR A 61 -0.51 7.03 19.30
CA TYR A 61 -0.65 5.92 18.38
C TYR A 61 -2.05 5.87 17.77
N GLY A 62 -2.11 5.36 16.54
CA GLY A 62 -3.34 5.14 15.78
C GLY A 62 -3.33 3.76 15.13
N GLY A 63 -4.51 3.26 14.80
CA GLY A 63 -4.71 1.97 14.17
C GLY A 63 -5.38 0.94 15.05
N ARG A 64 -5.44 -0.30 14.53
CA ARG A 64 -6.18 -1.40 15.18
C ARG A 64 -5.31 -2.64 15.25
N MET A 65 -5.06 -3.09 16.47
CA MET A 65 -4.28 -4.29 16.75
C MET A 65 -4.79 -5.51 15.98
N ARG A 66 -6.12 -5.70 15.92
CA ARG A 66 -6.78 -6.78 15.18
C ARG A 66 -6.42 -6.82 13.69
N ASN A 67 -6.14 -5.66 13.09
CA ASN A 67 -5.80 -5.55 11.66
C ASN A 67 -4.28 -5.56 11.44
N GLY A 68 -3.50 -5.49 12.52
CA GLY A 68 -2.04 -5.56 12.53
C GLY A 68 -1.33 -4.35 11.97
N LEU A 69 -2.04 -3.25 11.74
CA LEU A 69 -1.45 -2.00 11.30
C LEU A 69 -1.58 -1.00 12.45
N ILE A 70 -0.43 -0.50 12.90
CA ILE A 70 -0.32 0.51 13.94
C ILE A 70 0.66 1.58 13.45
N VAL A 71 0.37 2.83 13.76
CA VAL A 71 1.32 3.93 13.62
C VAL A 71 1.52 4.54 15.00
N LEU A 72 2.78 4.64 15.43
CA LEU A 72 3.22 5.35 16.63
C LEU A 72 3.85 6.68 16.19
N SER A 73 3.64 7.74 16.93
CA SER A 73 4.06 9.09 16.56
C SER A 73 4.48 9.90 17.78
N ARG A 74 5.52 10.72 17.58
CA ARG A 74 5.92 11.79 18.50
C ARG A 74 4.92 12.96 18.49
N PHE A 75 4.23 13.15 17.37
CA PHE A 75 3.28 14.23 17.15
C PHE A 75 1.82 13.77 17.33
N PRO A 76 0.91 14.65 17.77
CA PRO A 76 -0.50 14.31 17.97
C PRO A 76 -1.15 13.78 16.68
N ILE A 77 -1.83 12.64 16.79
CA ILE A 77 -2.68 12.10 15.72
C ILE A 77 -4.05 12.77 15.83
N ILE A 78 -4.42 13.52 14.79
CA ILE A 78 -5.66 14.32 14.73
C ILE A 78 -6.75 13.68 13.88
N GLU A 79 -6.41 12.69 13.06
CA GLU A 79 -7.37 11.93 12.25
C GLU A 79 -6.86 10.49 12.05
N GLU A 80 -7.77 9.53 12.10
CA GLU A 80 -7.51 8.13 11.76
C GLU A 80 -8.58 7.63 10.78
N ARG A 81 -8.17 6.92 9.73
CA ARG A 81 -9.08 6.20 8.83
C ARG A 81 -8.55 4.82 8.52
N TRP A 82 -9.46 3.86 8.52
CA TRP A 82 -9.21 2.49 8.08
C TRP A 82 -9.98 2.20 6.80
N GLN A 83 -9.30 1.62 5.81
CA GLN A 83 -9.93 1.09 4.60
C GLN A 83 -9.44 -0.34 4.36
N ALA A 84 -10.35 -1.32 4.50
CA ALA A 84 -10.06 -2.69 4.07
C ALA A 84 -9.91 -2.74 2.55
N PHE A 85 -8.99 -3.58 2.07
CA PHE A 85 -8.88 -3.79 0.62
C PHE A 85 -10.14 -4.48 0.09
N SER A 86 -10.62 -4.07 -1.09
CA SER A 86 -11.84 -4.66 -1.67
C SER A 86 -11.65 -6.10 -2.15
N CYS A 87 -10.40 -6.53 -2.33
CA CYS A 87 -10.09 -7.85 -2.85
C CYS A 87 -10.09 -8.89 -1.71
N PRO A 88 -11.05 -9.84 -1.69
CA PRO A 88 -11.16 -10.78 -0.58
C PRO A 88 -10.04 -11.84 -0.66
N MET A 89 -9.21 -11.88 0.39
CA MET A 89 -8.10 -12.83 0.56
C MET A 89 -8.57 -14.28 0.78
N SER A 90 -9.85 -14.49 1.12
CA SER A 90 -10.39 -15.72 1.70
C SER A 90 -10.29 -16.98 0.82
N ARG A 91 -10.00 -16.86 -0.48
CA ARG A 91 -9.93 -18.02 -1.41
C ARG A 91 -8.53 -18.42 -1.85
N LEU A 92 -7.47 -17.70 -1.49
CA LEU A 92 -6.08 -18.08 -1.80
C LEU A 92 -5.40 -18.87 -0.67
N ARG A 93 -6.20 -19.59 0.13
CA ARG A 93 -5.74 -20.39 1.28
C ARG A 93 -4.71 -21.44 0.86
N ARG A 94 -3.43 -21.12 0.96
CA ARG A 94 -2.35 -22.12 1.01
C ARG A 94 -1.67 -22.20 2.38
N SER A 95 -1.67 -21.13 3.17
CA SER A 95 -0.76 -21.02 4.33
C SER A 95 -1.39 -21.09 5.72
N GLY A 96 -2.70 -21.36 5.87
CA GLY A 96 -3.32 -21.44 7.21
C GLY A 96 -3.31 -20.13 8.00
N LEU A 97 -2.78 -19.05 7.44
CA LEU A 97 -2.78 -17.72 8.02
C LEU A 97 -4.23 -17.28 8.24
N ARG A 98 -4.56 -16.93 9.49
CA ARG A 98 -5.85 -16.32 9.81
C ARG A 98 -6.06 -15.13 8.90
N GLN A 99 -7.26 -15.08 8.32
CA GLN A 99 -7.71 -13.98 7.48
C GLN A 99 -7.75 -12.72 8.35
N ILE A 100 -6.66 -11.98 8.36
CA ILE A 100 -6.63 -10.66 8.98
C ILE A 100 -6.96 -9.70 7.86
N ASP A 101 -7.98 -8.89 8.10
CA ASP A 101 -8.49 -7.88 7.18
C ASP A 101 -7.33 -6.96 6.82
N SER A 102 -6.71 -7.22 5.68
CA SER A 102 -5.62 -6.41 5.15
C SER A 102 -6.21 -5.13 4.58
N GLY A 103 -5.51 -4.03 4.74
CA GLY A 103 -6.04 -2.74 4.35
C GLY A 103 -5.01 -1.63 4.45
N ILE A 104 -5.52 -0.41 4.48
CA ILE A 104 -4.76 0.82 4.54
C ILE A 104 -5.19 1.54 5.81
N LEU A 105 -4.22 1.83 6.66
CA LEU A 105 -4.37 2.73 7.80
C LEU A 105 -3.83 4.09 7.39
N LEU A 106 -4.70 5.10 7.35
CA LEU A 106 -4.32 6.51 7.26
C LEU A 106 -4.34 7.10 8.66
N VAL A 107 -3.25 7.73 9.06
CA VAL A 107 -3.22 8.65 10.20
C VAL A 107 -2.78 10.03 9.73
N ARG A 108 -3.44 11.08 10.21
CA ARG A 108 -3.00 12.47 10.03
C ARG A 108 -2.42 12.96 11.33
N MET A 109 -1.21 13.49 11.27
CA MET A 109 -0.48 13.99 12.44
C MET A 109 -0.30 15.49 12.34
N GLN A 110 -0.40 16.19 13.46
CA GLN A 110 -0.11 17.61 13.55
C GLN A 110 1.37 17.83 13.89
N THR A 111 2.20 18.04 12.87
CA THR A 111 3.63 18.38 13.06
C THR A 111 3.80 19.90 13.26
N PRO A 112 4.97 20.37 13.76
CA PRO A 112 5.27 21.80 13.84
C PRO A 112 5.20 22.54 12.49
N GLN A 113 5.45 21.83 11.38
CA GLN A 113 5.43 22.37 10.03
C GLN A 113 4.07 22.27 9.35
N GLY A 114 3.08 21.66 10.02
CA GLY A 114 1.73 21.46 9.53
C GLY A 114 1.29 20.00 9.55
N PRO A 115 0.06 19.72 9.06
CA PRO A 115 -0.45 18.36 9.02
C PRO A 115 0.28 17.50 7.99
N VAL A 116 0.62 16.27 8.37
CA VAL A 116 1.23 15.26 7.48
C VAL A 116 0.39 13.98 7.54
N ASP A 117 0.13 13.40 6.38
CA ASP A 117 -0.59 12.14 6.26
C ASP A 117 0.39 10.96 6.21
N ALA A 118 0.21 9.93 7.03
CA ALA A 118 0.96 8.69 6.95
C ALA A 118 0.03 7.52 6.63
N TYR A 119 0.36 6.80 5.57
CA TYR A 119 -0.34 5.60 5.13
C TYR A 119 0.50 4.38 5.51
N ASN A 120 0.00 3.55 6.43
CA ASN A 120 0.59 2.26 6.76
C ASN A 120 -0.22 1.15 6.10
N THR A 121 0.45 0.23 5.40
CA THR A 121 -0.21 -0.91 4.75
C THR A 121 0.68 -2.15 4.72
N ARG A 122 0.09 -3.28 4.31
CA ARG A 122 0.80 -4.51 4.00
C ARG A 122 0.13 -5.18 2.82
N PHE A 123 0.83 -5.25 1.69
CA PHE A 123 0.33 -5.96 0.53
C PHE A 123 0.39 -7.48 0.74
N ILE A 124 -0.40 -8.20 -0.06
CA ILE A 124 -0.36 -9.66 -0.05
C ILE A 124 1.02 -10.14 -0.52
N ALA A 125 1.69 -10.97 0.29
CA ALA A 125 2.99 -11.54 -0.04
C ALA A 125 2.96 -12.30 -1.37
N ASP A 126 4.09 -12.35 -2.07
CA ASP A 126 4.17 -13.10 -3.32
C ASP A 126 4.44 -14.58 -3.06
N GLU A 127 3.44 -15.42 -3.31
CA GLU A 127 3.58 -16.88 -3.22
C GLU A 127 3.79 -17.53 -4.62
N GLY A 128 4.37 -16.77 -5.55
CA GLY A 128 4.77 -17.25 -6.89
C GLY A 128 3.63 -17.52 -7.88
N ALA A 129 2.36 -17.29 -7.50
CA ALA A 129 1.22 -17.47 -8.40
C ALA A 129 0.70 -16.13 -8.94
N VAL A 130 0.33 -16.13 -10.24
CA VAL A 130 -0.17 -14.94 -10.96
C VAL A 130 -1.33 -14.23 -10.25
N GLN A 131 -2.15 -14.97 -9.51
CA GLN A 131 -3.26 -14.39 -8.74
C GLN A 131 -2.80 -13.36 -7.70
N TYR A 132 -1.66 -13.60 -7.04
CA TYR A 132 -1.14 -12.70 -6.00
C TYR A 132 -0.72 -11.36 -6.62
N ARG A 133 -0.14 -11.39 -7.83
CA ARG A 133 0.18 -10.19 -8.59
C ARG A 133 -1.08 -9.36 -8.91
N THR A 134 -2.16 -9.99 -9.39
CA THR A 134 -3.42 -9.27 -9.68
C THR A 134 -4.03 -8.64 -8.42
N LEU A 135 -3.98 -9.35 -7.30
CA LEU A 135 -4.44 -8.82 -6.02
C LEU A 135 -3.58 -7.64 -5.55
N ARG A 136 -2.25 -7.74 -5.59
CA ARG A 136 -1.35 -6.62 -5.26
C ARG A 136 -1.61 -5.42 -6.16
N MET A 137 -1.80 -5.61 -7.46
CA MET A 137 -2.18 -4.52 -8.35
C MET A 137 -3.46 -3.81 -7.88
N THR A 138 -4.47 -4.57 -7.44
CA THR A 138 -5.71 -3.98 -6.89
C THR A 138 -5.42 -3.18 -5.61
N GLN A 139 -4.61 -3.73 -4.71
CA GLN A 139 -4.21 -3.06 -3.46
C GLN A 139 -3.44 -1.77 -3.72
N ILE A 140 -2.51 -1.77 -4.69
CA ILE A 140 -1.76 -0.59 -5.14
C ILE A 140 -2.72 0.49 -5.65
N PHE A 141 -3.72 0.12 -6.45
CA PHE A 141 -4.71 1.07 -6.95
C PHE A 141 -5.55 1.69 -5.84
N GLU A 142 -5.98 0.89 -4.88
CA GLU A 142 -6.79 1.38 -3.77
C GLU A 142 -5.98 2.31 -2.87
N LEU A 143 -4.72 1.99 -2.62
CA LEU A 143 -3.80 2.87 -1.90
C LEU A 143 -3.59 4.18 -2.65
N ALA A 144 -3.24 4.13 -3.94
CA ALA A 144 -3.03 5.33 -4.74
C ALA A 144 -4.30 6.20 -4.78
N SER A 145 -5.46 5.59 -4.95
CA SER A 145 -6.74 6.30 -4.93
C SER A 145 -7.04 6.95 -3.57
N MET A 146 -6.70 6.28 -2.47
CA MET A 146 -6.88 6.84 -1.12
C MET A 146 -5.96 8.04 -0.91
N VAL A 147 -4.67 7.91 -1.25
CA VAL A 147 -3.68 9.00 -1.18
C VAL A 147 -4.14 10.22 -1.96
N GLU A 148 -4.59 10.03 -3.21
CA GLU A 148 -5.10 11.15 -4.01
C GLU A 148 -6.34 11.79 -3.43
N THR A 149 -7.23 11.02 -2.81
CA THR A 149 -8.48 11.54 -2.25
C THR A 149 -8.22 12.38 -1.02
N TYR A 150 -7.34 11.93 -0.12
CA TYR A 150 -7.17 12.55 1.21
C TYR A 150 -5.96 13.48 1.30
N SER A 151 -4.95 13.28 0.46
CA SER A 151 -3.65 13.98 0.51
C SER A 151 -3.31 14.75 -0.77
N ALA A 152 -4.28 15.00 -1.67
CA ALA A 152 -4.03 15.87 -2.82
C ALA A 152 -3.50 17.24 -2.40
N GLY A 153 -2.27 17.55 -2.83
CA GLY A 153 -1.59 18.80 -2.52
C GLY A 153 -1.07 18.93 -1.08
N LYS A 154 -1.08 17.86 -0.29
CA LYS A 154 -0.57 17.81 1.09
C LYS A 154 0.66 16.90 1.18
N PRO A 155 1.58 17.13 2.13
CA PRO A 155 2.66 16.19 2.42
C PRO A 155 2.10 14.85 2.90
N PHE A 156 2.65 13.75 2.40
CA PHE A 156 2.29 12.42 2.85
C PHE A 156 3.47 11.45 2.82
N LEU A 157 3.35 10.38 3.60
CA LEU A 157 4.27 9.25 3.69
C LEU A 157 3.51 7.96 3.39
N ILE A 158 4.14 7.04 2.66
CA ILE A 158 3.63 5.68 2.47
C ILE A 158 4.64 4.72 3.08
N LEU A 159 4.16 3.97 4.07
CA LEU A 159 4.94 3.07 4.90
C LEU A 159 4.32 1.68 4.84
N GLY A 160 5.15 0.66 5.08
CA GLY A 160 4.70 -0.71 5.13
C GLY A 160 5.44 -1.66 4.21
N ASP A 161 4.98 -2.92 4.21
CA ASP A 161 5.44 -3.91 3.23
C ASP A 161 4.63 -3.73 1.94
N LEU A 162 5.24 -3.01 1.00
CA LEU A 162 4.67 -2.69 -0.31
C LEU A 162 4.94 -3.79 -1.36
N GLY A 163 5.31 -5.00 -0.94
CA GLY A 163 5.60 -6.11 -1.83
C GLY A 163 6.94 -5.96 -2.55
N GLN A 164 6.95 -6.28 -3.85
CA GLN A 164 8.19 -6.30 -4.66
C GLN A 164 8.55 -4.91 -5.19
N ASP A 165 9.78 -4.74 -5.68
CA ASP A 165 10.22 -3.48 -6.30
C ASP A 165 9.39 -3.08 -7.52
N SER A 166 8.85 -4.05 -8.25
CA SER A 166 7.90 -3.79 -9.34
C SER A 166 6.61 -3.13 -8.84
N ASP A 167 6.11 -3.55 -7.68
CA ASP A 167 4.90 -3.01 -7.04
C ASP A 167 5.15 -1.60 -6.51
N ARG A 168 6.30 -1.38 -5.86
CA ARG A 168 6.77 -0.06 -5.41
C ARG A 168 6.87 0.91 -6.58
N ARG A 169 7.55 0.52 -7.66
CA ARG A 169 7.67 1.33 -8.89
C ARG A 169 6.31 1.65 -9.50
N LEU A 170 5.39 0.69 -9.53
CA LEU A 170 4.04 0.91 -10.04
C LEU A 170 3.29 1.97 -9.20
N LEU A 171 3.34 1.85 -7.87
CA LEU A 171 2.75 2.82 -6.95
C LEU A 171 3.38 4.21 -7.12
N GLY A 172 4.71 4.28 -7.17
CA GLY A 172 5.45 5.53 -7.42
C GLY A 172 5.02 6.20 -8.72
N ASN A 173 4.91 5.43 -9.81
CA ASN A 173 4.45 5.94 -11.10
C ASN A 173 3.00 6.45 -11.07
N LEU A 174 2.10 5.77 -10.35
CA LEU A 174 0.71 6.21 -10.18
C LEU A 174 0.62 7.54 -9.43
N LEU A 175 1.44 7.71 -8.40
CA LEU A 175 1.50 8.91 -7.57
C LEU A 175 2.42 10.01 -8.11
N GLY A 176 3.21 9.72 -9.14
CA GLY A 176 4.23 10.61 -9.67
C GLY A 176 5.45 10.78 -8.77
N LEU A 177 5.73 9.82 -7.89
CA LEU A 177 6.88 9.78 -6.98
C LEU A 177 8.02 8.97 -7.62
N HIS A 178 9.11 9.63 -8.02
CA HIS A 178 10.22 8.97 -8.75
C HIS A 178 11.52 8.83 -7.97
N HIS A 179 11.67 9.52 -6.83
CA HIS A 179 12.93 9.58 -6.09
C HIS A 179 12.79 9.34 -4.58
N SER A 180 11.58 8.98 -4.11
CA SER A 180 11.26 9.00 -2.67
C SER A 180 10.83 7.66 -2.10
N LEU A 181 10.91 6.58 -2.91
CA LEU A 181 10.67 5.24 -2.39
C LEU A 181 11.99 4.72 -1.85
N LEU A 182 12.18 4.85 -0.54
CA LEU A 182 13.30 4.22 0.12
C LEU A 182 13.18 2.69 -0.05
N PRO A 183 14.29 1.99 -0.32
CA PRO A 183 14.29 0.54 -0.35
C PRO A 183 13.81 0.02 1.02
N GLY A 184 12.83 -0.88 1.01
CA GLY A 184 12.17 -1.36 2.22
C GLY A 184 12.95 -2.38 3.05
N ASP A 185 14.28 -2.39 2.95
CA ASP A 185 15.13 -3.26 3.76
C ASP A 185 15.38 -2.60 5.11
N ALA A 186 15.28 -3.39 6.17
CA ALA A 186 14.97 -3.02 7.57
C ALA A 186 15.99 -2.14 8.31
N ASP A 187 16.94 -1.54 7.62
CA ASP A 187 17.91 -0.66 8.24
C ASP A 187 17.26 0.72 8.43
N ALA A 188 17.30 1.23 9.66
CA ALA A 188 16.79 2.54 10.04
C ALA A 188 17.30 3.64 9.10
N GLN A 189 16.52 4.00 8.09
CA GLN A 189 16.88 5.02 7.12
C GLN A 189 16.13 6.32 7.44
N GLN A 190 16.90 7.36 7.80
CA GLN A 190 16.39 8.72 7.83
C GLN A 190 16.03 9.17 6.41
N ALA A 191 14.75 9.43 6.19
CA ALA A 191 14.23 9.90 4.91
C ALA A 191 14.26 11.44 4.87
N SER A 192 15.24 12.04 4.18
CA SER A 192 15.19 13.48 3.85
C SER A 192 14.40 13.66 2.55
N LEU A 193 13.35 14.48 2.56
CA LEU A 193 12.49 14.70 1.38
C LEU A 193 13.12 15.73 0.42
N PRO A 194 13.54 15.36 -0.81
CA PRO A 194 14.19 16.31 -1.72
C PRO A 194 13.20 17.34 -2.30
N ALA A 195 13.65 18.59 -2.43
CA ALA A 195 12.85 19.73 -2.91
C ALA A 195 12.50 19.68 -4.42
N GLU A 196 13.17 18.86 -5.24
CA GLU A 196 13.03 18.85 -6.70
C GLU A 196 11.94 17.89 -7.25
N MET A 197 10.92 17.57 -6.45
CA MET A 197 9.96 16.49 -6.71
C MET A 197 8.89 16.78 -7.79
N PHE A 198 9.13 17.67 -8.77
CA PHE A 198 8.07 18.15 -9.67
C PHE A 198 8.47 18.17 -11.16
N LYS A 199 8.58 16.99 -11.79
CA LYS A 199 8.17 16.88 -13.21
C LYS A 199 6.63 16.96 -13.27
N PRO A 200 5.99 17.31 -14.40
CA PRO A 200 4.53 17.37 -14.47
C PRO A 200 3.91 15.98 -14.24
N VAL A 201 3.52 15.73 -12.99
CA VAL A 201 2.93 14.49 -12.42
C VAL A 201 1.87 13.87 -13.33
N ALA A 202 1.10 14.71 -14.04
CA ALA A 202 0.03 14.28 -14.93
C ALA A 202 0.48 13.36 -16.09
N LEU A 203 1.56 13.69 -16.80
CA LEU A 203 1.97 12.91 -17.99
C LEU A 203 2.42 11.49 -17.63
N ARG A 204 3.18 11.36 -16.54
CA ARG A 204 3.67 10.08 -16.07
C ARG A 204 2.56 9.22 -15.50
N ARG A 205 1.64 9.83 -14.77
CA ARG A 205 0.43 9.16 -14.30
C ARG A 205 -0.40 8.63 -15.48
N ILE A 206 -0.56 9.41 -16.56
CA ILE A 206 -1.24 8.97 -17.78
C ILE A 206 -0.55 7.74 -18.39
N GLU A 207 0.79 7.74 -18.45
CA GLU A 207 1.58 6.61 -18.94
C GLU A 207 1.42 5.37 -18.05
N ALA A 208 1.54 5.51 -16.74
CA ALA A 208 1.37 4.43 -15.77
C ALA A 208 -0.01 3.78 -15.87
N LEU A 209 -1.06 4.61 -15.97
CA LEU A 209 -2.43 4.15 -16.19
C LEU A 209 -2.56 3.39 -17.52
N GLY A 210 -1.94 3.89 -18.59
CA GLY A 210 -1.87 3.18 -19.88
C GLY A 210 -1.19 1.82 -19.79
N GLN A 211 -0.05 1.72 -19.09
CA GLN A 211 0.67 0.46 -18.88
C GLN A 211 -0.20 -0.57 -18.13
N ILE A 212 -1.01 -0.11 -17.17
CA ILE A 212 -1.92 -0.99 -16.42
C ILE A 212 -3.07 -1.44 -17.32
N GLU A 213 -3.66 -0.54 -18.10
CA GLU A 213 -4.71 -0.88 -19.06
C GLU A 213 -4.27 -2.01 -19.99
N GLU A 214 -3.06 -1.88 -20.55
CA GLU A 214 -2.45 -2.89 -21.41
C GLU A 214 -2.14 -4.19 -20.66
N ALA A 215 -1.54 -4.11 -19.47
CA ALA A 215 -1.22 -5.29 -18.66
C ALA A 215 -2.50 -6.07 -18.29
N SER A 216 -3.56 -5.35 -17.91
CA SER A 216 -4.86 -5.93 -17.59
C SER A 216 -5.49 -6.57 -18.81
N ALA A 217 -5.43 -5.92 -19.99
CA ALA A 217 -5.91 -6.49 -21.24
C ALA A 217 -5.17 -7.77 -21.63
N ARG A 218 -3.83 -7.80 -21.51
CA ARG A 218 -3.02 -9.00 -21.77
C ARG A 218 -3.36 -10.15 -20.83
N MET A 219 -3.61 -9.86 -19.55
CA MET A 219 -4.01 -10.87 -18.56
C MET A 219 -5.42 -11.41 -18.84
N ILE A 220 -6.39 -10.54 -19.17
CA ILE A 220 -7.76 -10.94 -19.55
C ILE A 220 -7.70 -11.89 -20.76
N GLU A 221 -6.96 -11.52 -21.80
CA GLU A 221 -6.81 -12.34 -23.00
C GLU A 221 -6.16 -13.70 -22.68
N THR A 222 -5.14 -13.71 -21.83
CA THR A 222 -4.49 -14.95 -21.37
C THR A 222 -5.48 -15.86 -20.63
N PHE A 223 -6.33 -15.30 -19.75
CA PHE A 223 -7.35 -16.07 -19.03
C PHE A 223 -8.45 -16.59 -19.96
N ARG A 224 -8.92 -15.78 -20.92
CA ARG A 224 -9.88 -16.22 -21.93
C ARG A 224 -9.35 -17.37 -22.77
N ARG A 225 -8.08 -17.31 -23.21
CA ARG A 225 -7.42 -18.42 -23.92
C ARG A 225 -7.26 -19.69 -23.08
N ARG A 226 -7.04 -19.56 -21.77
CA ARG A 226 -6.97 -20.71 -20.86
C ARG A 226 -8.35 -21.31 -20.63
N LEU A 227 -9.38 -20.48 -20.54
CA LEU A 227 -10.77 -20.93 -20.42
C LEU A 227 -11.20 -21.75 -21.63
N THR A 228 -10.94 -21.27 -22.85
CA THR A 228 -11.30 -21.99 -24.07
C THR A 228 -10.58 -23.32 -24.22
N LYS A 229 -9.34 -23.42 -23.72
CA LYS A 229 -8.57 -24.69 -23.72
C LYS A 229 -9.00 -25.66 -22.61
N GLY A 230 -9.36 -25.15 -21.44
CA GLY A 230 -9.68 -25.95 -20.25
C GLY A 230 -11.13 -26.40 -20.14
N SER A 231 -12.04 -25.78 -20.90
CA SER A 231 -13.49 -26.06 -20.84
C SER A 231 -13.90 -27.41 -21.45
N TRP A 232 -12.99 -28.14 -22.11
CA TRP A 232 -13.30 -29.42 -22.74
C TRP A 232 -13.57 -30.57 -21.74
N PHE A 233 -13.17 -30.42 -20.47
CA PHE A 233 -13.49 -31.36 -19.40
C PHE A 233 -14.72 -30.87 -18.59
N PRO A 234 -15.85 -31.60 -18.51
CA PRO A 234 -17.10 -31.04 -17.98
C PRO A 234 -17.02 -30.54 -16.52
N ILE A 235 -16.48 -31.35 -15.61
CA ILE A 235 -16.43 -31.03 -14.18
C ILE A 235 -15.30 -30.03 -13.87
N TYR A 236 -14.13 -30.22 -14.45
CA TYR A 236 -12.99 -29.29 -14.28
C TYR A 236 -13.22 -27.96 -14.98
N GLY A 237 -13.89 -27.98 -16.13
CA GLY A 237 -14.26 -26.81 -16.92
C GLY A 237 -15.18 -25.89 -16.13
N PHE A 238 -16.23 -26.42 -15.48
CA PHE A 238 -17.14 -25.61 -14.67
C PHE A 238 -16.44 -24.84 -13.54
N MET A 239 -15.57 -25.52 -12.79
CA MET A 239 -14.81 -24.90 -11.69
C MET A 239 -13.78 -23.88 -12.20
N LEU A 240 -13.12 -24.17 -13.32
CA LEU A 240 -12.19 -23.23 -13.97
C LEU A 240 -12.93 -22.00 -14.50
N THR A 241 -14.12 -22.18 -15.08
CA THR A 241 -15.01 -21.10 -15.54
C THR A 241 -15.33 -20.14 -14.41
N LEU A 242 -15.89 -20.62 -13.30
CA LEU A 242 -16.24 -19.77 -12.16
C LEU A 242 -15.02 -19.01 -11.60
N ARG A 243 -13.84 -19.65 -11.59
CA ARG A 243 -12.61 -19.02 -11.08
C ARG A 243 -12.10 -17.92 -12.02
N TYR A 244 -11.96 -18.21 -13.31
CA TYR A 244 -11.40 -17.26 -14.26
C TYR A 244 -12.39 -16.15 -14.59
N GLU A 245 -13.70 -16.41 -14.66
CA GLU A 245 -14.70 -15.35 -14.85
C GLU A 245 -14.60 -14.29 -13.76
N ARG A 246 -14.47 -14.71 -12.50
CA ARG A 246 -14.27 -13.77 -11.39
C ARG A 246 -13.00 -12.93 -11.56
N GLN A 247 -11.89 -13.55 -11.97
CA GLN A 247 -10.62 -12.85 -12.20
C GLN A 247 -10.67 -11.91 -13.39
N ILE A 248 -11.35 -12.31 -14.47
CA ILE A 248 -11.60 -11.49 -15.63
C ILE A 248 -12.45 -10.28 -15.23
N ASN A 249 -13.55 -10.48 -14.51
CA ASN A 249 -14.39 -9.38 -14.03
C ASN A 249 -13.64 -8.39 -13.12
N GLN A 250 -12.74 -8.90 -12.27
CA GLN A 250 -11.85 -8.05 -11.45
C GLN A 250 -10.88 -7.25 -12.31
N LEU A 251 -10.21 -7.88 -13.28
CA LEU A 251 -9.30 -7.20 -14.20
C LEU A 251 -10.02 -6.19 -15.10
N GLU A 252 -11.23 -6.49 -15.54
CA GLU A 252 -12.08 -5.58 -16.31
C GLU A 252 -12.45 -4.36 -15.46
N THR A 253 -12.79 -4.56 -14.18
CA THR A 253 -13.03 -3.46 -13.23
C THR A 253 -11.78 -2.59 -13.06
N ILE A 254 -10.60 -3.20 -12.88
CA ILE A 254 -9.32 -2.46 -12.76
C ILE A 254 -9.04 -1.67 -14.04
N LYS A 255 -9.22 -2.29 -15.21
CA LYS A 255 -9.04 -1.66 -16.51
C LYS A 255 -9.98 -0.44 -16.66
N ILE A 256 -11.26 -0.58 -16.36
CA ILE A 256 -12.24 0.52 -16.44
C ILE A 256 -11.86 1.65 -15.47
N ARG A 257 -11.43 1.33 -14.25
CA ARG A 257 -10.97 2.32 -13.26
C ARG A 257 -9.73 3.07 -13.76
N ALA A 258 -8.75 2.36 -14.33
CA ALA A 258 -7.55 2.95 -14.91
C ALA A 258 -7.90 3.90 -16.08
N GLN A 259 -8.75 3.44 -17.00
CA GLN A 259 -9.24 4.25 -18.13
C GLN A 259 -9.96 5.52 -17.66
N THR A 260 -10.86 5.39 -16.69
CA THR A 260 -11.59 6.53 -16.12
C THR A 260 -10.63 7.52 -15.47
N ALA A 261 -9.66 7.05 -14.68
CA ALA A 261 -8.64 7.89 -14.05
C ALA A 261 -7.76 8.59 -15.09
N ARG A 262 -7.42 7.90 -16.18
CA ARG A 262 -6.60 8.44 -17.28
C ARG A 262 -7.33 9.55 -18.01
N ILE A 263 -8.60 9.34 -18.37
CA ILE A 263 -9.46 10.35 -19.01
C ILE A 263 -9.60 11.59 -18.11
N ARG A 264 -9.85 11.41 -16.81
CA ARG A 264 -9.92 12.53 -15.85
C ARG A 264 -8.60 13.30 -15.78
N THR A 265 -7.47 12.60 -15.73
CA THR A 265 -6.14 13.23 -15.68
C THR A 265 -5.85 14.03 -16.95
N LEU A 266 -6.19 13.49 -18.13
CA LEU A 266 -6.09 14.18 -19.42
C LEU A 266 -6.97 15.43 -19.47
N ALA A 267 -8.23 15.34 -19.03
CA ALA A 267 -9.16 16.46 -19.01
C ALA A 267 -8.65 17.60 -18.10
N SER A 268 -8.15 17.27 -16.90
CA SER A 268 -7.56 18.26 -16.00
C SER A 268 -6.28 18.89 -16.55
N ALA A 269 -5.45 18.13 -17.28
CA ALA A 269 -4.26 18.64 -17.93
C ALA A 269 -4.58 19.60 -19.09
N SER A 270 -5.62 19.31 -19.87
CA SER A 270 -6.09 20.16 -20.97
C SER A 270 -6.62 21.51 -20.47
N LYS A 271 -7.45 21.53 -19.42
CA LYS A 271 -7.99 22.76 -18.82
C LYS A 271 -6.91 23.74 -18.35
N ARG A 272 -5.75 23.24 -17.88
CA ARG A 272 -4.62 24.08 -17.44
C ARG A 272 -3.87 24.74 -18.61
N LYS A 273 -3.97 24.21 -19.83
CA LYS A 273 -3.32 24.80 -21.01
C LYS A 273 -4.13 25.96 -21.58
N THR A 274 -5.45 25.94 -21.46
CA THR A 274 -6.34 26.98 -22.00
C THR A 274 -6.48 28.21 -21.09
N SER A 275 -6.06 28.12 -19.83
CA SER A 275 -6.13 29.21 -18.85
C SER A 275 -4.84 30.04 -18.77
N LYS A 276 -3.89 29.81 -19.67
CA LYS A 276 -2.64 30.56 -19.81
C LYS A 276 -2.61 31.22 -21.17
#